data_AF-A0A350G4K4-F1
#
_entry.id   AF-A0A350G4K4-F1
#
_cell.length_a   1.000
_cell.length_b   1.000
_cell.length_c   1.000
_cell.angle_alpha   90.00
_cell.angle_beta   90.00
_cell.angle_gamma   90.00
#
_symmetry.space_group_name_H-M   'P 1'
#
loop_
_entity.id
_entity.type
_entity.pdbx_description
1 polymer ?
#
loop_
_entity_poly.entity_id
_entity_poly.type
_entity_poly.pdbx_seq_one_letter_code
_entity_poly.pdbx_strand_id
1 'polypeptide(L)'
;MSKNQSRSSAQLWNLLSIFILVFTACIAGYFVLIFLNPNSSLNILPPGGSLFAPDPPTATPEPIKLQPTWTASPTLEMTPTDTPRPTFTPLFTDTPFSLVPPTRTPKPTNTPKAPFTAISVTQVASTLIHPEFECNWAGIGGTVVDENNSPVIGTVVVLRGFLSGSSVEQQNLSGINKEYGSSGFEFVIGNAPIASNKTLYVQLVDLNNIPLSAKVELTTSVDCSKNLILVRFKKNR
;
A
#
# COMPACT_ATOMS: atom_id res chain seq x y z
N MET A 1 42.57 42.10 -53.07
CA MET A 1 41.61 41.03 -53.44
C MET A 1 41.08 40.38 -52.16
N SER A 2 40.27 41.09 -51.36
CA SER A 2 39.74 40.57 -50.07
C SER A 2 38.57 41.44 -49.59
N LYS A 3 37.46 41.44 -50.33
CA LYS A 3 36.21 42.11 -49.93
C LYS A 3 34.94 41.31 -50.25
N ASN A 4 35.06 40.23 -51.03
CA ASN A 4 33.94 39.35 -51.39
C ASN A 4 33.74 38.16 -50.45
N GLN A 5 34.74 37.76 -49.65
CA GLN A 5 34.63 36.58 -48.77
C GLN A 5 33.78 36.84 -47.52
N SER A 6 33.74 38.06 -46.97
CA SER A 6 32.95 38.36 -45.76
C SER A 6 31.46 38.53 -46.04
N ARG A 7 31.08 39.02 -47.23
CA ARG A 7 29.68 39.18 -47.64
C ARG A 7 28.96 37.85 -47.86
N SER A 8 29.63 36.86 -48.47
CA SER A 8 29.03 35.53 -48.69
C SER A 8 28.85 34.75 -47.39
N SER A 9 29.80 34.87 -46.46
CA SER A 9 29.69 34.22 -45.13
C SER A 9 28.53 34.81 -44.33
N ALA A 10 28.36 36.13 -44.29
CA ALA A 10 27.23 36.76 -43.59
C ALA A 10 25.87 36.41 -44.20
N GLN A 11 25.78 36.28 -45.53
CA GLN A 11 24.57 35.84 -46.21
C GLN A 11 24.21 34.38 -45.89
N LEU A 12 25.22 33.51 -45.78
CA LEU A 12 25.03 32.11 -45.37
C LEU A 12 24.51 32.00 -43.94
N TRP A 13 25.07 32.78 -43.01
CA TRP A 13 24.61 32.82 -41.62
C TRP A 13 23.16 33.32 -41.51
N ASN A 14 22.81 34.37 -42.25
CA ASN A 14 21.43 34.87 -42.27
C ASN A 14 20.45 33.83 -42.84
N LEU A 15 20.81 33.11 -43.90
CA LEU A 15 20.00 32.02 -44.45
C LEU A 15 19.84 30.86 -43.45
N LEU A 16 20.92 30.49 -42.76
CA LEU A 16 20.90 29.44 -41.75
C LEU A 16 20.01 29.83 -40.55
N SER A 17 20.09 31.08 -40.09
CA SER A 17 19.24 31.60 -39.02
C SER A 17 17.77 31.60 -39.41
N ILE A 18 17.42 31.98 -40.64
CA ILE A 18 16.05 31.91 -41.15
C ILE A 18 15.56 30.46 -41.18
N PHE A 19 16.39 29.53 -41.66
CA PHE A 19 16.04 28.12 -41.71
C PHE A 19 15.78 27.54 -40.32
N ILE A 20 16.65 27.84 -39.34
CA ILE A 20 16.48 27.39 -37.96
C ILE A 20 15.19 27.97 -37.36
N LEU A 21 14.87 29.23 -37.63
CA LEU A 21 13.65 29.87 -37.12
C LEU A 21 12.40 29.20 -37.68
N VAL A 22 12.37 28.94 -39.00
CA VAL A 22 11.25 28.22 -39.64
C VAL A 22 11.12 26.80 -39.08
N PHE A 23 12.23 26.07 -38.95
CA PHE A 23 12.23 24.72 -38.40
C PHE A 23 11.71 24.69 -36.96
N THR A 24 12.11 25.65 -36.13
CA THR A 24 11.63 25.79 -34.75
C THR A 24 10.13 26.07 -34.71
N ALA A 25 9.62 26.92 -35.60
CA ALA A 25 8.19 27.19 -35.72
C ALA A 25 7.40 25.95 -36.16
N CYS A 26 7.95 25.14 -37.07
CA CYS A 26 7.36 23.86 -37.48
C CYS A 26 7.28 22.86 -36.31
N ILE A 27 8.34 22.75 -35.51
CA ILE A 27 8.34 21.89 -34.31
C ILE A 27 7.30 22.36 -33.30
N ALA A 28 7.22 23.67 -33.03
CA ALA A 28 6.21 24.21 -32.13
C ALA A 28 4.79 23.92 -32.63
N GLY A 29 4.54 24.09 -33.92
CA GLY A 29 3.26 23.76 -34.54
C GLY A 29 2.92 22.27 -34.44
N TYR A 30 3.90 21.38 -34.61
CA TYR A 30 3.74 19.93 -34.40
C TYR A 30 3.29 19.60 -32.98
N PHE A 31 3.93 20.17 -31.96
CA PHE A 31 3.55 19.94 -30.56
C PHE A 31 2.17 20.51 -30.23
N VAL A 32 1.81 21.69 -30.76
CA VAL A 32 0.46 22.26 -30.60
C VAL A 32 -0.59 21.35 -31.22
N LEU A 33 -0.32 20.77 -32.40
CA LEU A 33 -1.23 19.83 -33.05
C LEU A 33 -1.47 18.59 -32.18
N ILE A 34 -0.40 18.00 -31.62
CA ILE A 34 -0.52 16.85 -30.71
C ILE A 34 -1.29 17.22 -29.44
N PHE A 35 -1.05 18.40 -28.89
CA PHE A 35 -1.75 18.85 -27.69
C PHE A 35 -3.26 19.00 -27.92
N LEU A 36 -3.66 19.54 -29.08
CA LEU A 36 -5.08 19.71 -29.44
C LEU A 36 -5.74 18.40 -29.88
N ASN A 37 -5.00 17.50 -30.52
CA ASN A 37 -5.48 16.18 -30.94
C ASN A 37 -4.46 15.09 -30.57
N PRO A 38 -4.55 14.55 -29.34
CA PRO A 38 -3.59 13.56 -28.86
C PRO A 38 -3.71 12.21 -29.59
N ASN A 39 -4.81 11.95 -30.31
CA ASN A 39 -5.00 10.74 -31.10
C ASN A 39 -4.61 10.90 -32.58
N SER A 40 -3.91 11.99 -32.93
CA SER A 40 -3.39 12.21 -34.28
C SER A 40 -2.42 11.09 -34.70
N SER A 41 -2.45 10.69 -35.98
CA SER A 41 -1.51 9.71 -36.54
C SER A 41 -0.05 10.18 -36.54
N LEU A 42 0.18 11.49 -36.35
CA LEU A 42 1.51 12.09 -36.19
C LEU A 42 2.02 12.03 -34.75
N ASN A 43 1.17 11.67 -33.78
CA ASN A 43 1.59 11.45 -32.41
C ASN A 43 2.17 10.04 -32.27
N ILE A 44 3.47 9.96 -32.04
CA ILE A 44 4.18 8.68 -31.81
C ILE A 44 3.89 8.05 -30.44
N LEU A 45 3.20 8.77 -29.54
CA LEU A 45 2.78 8.32 -28.21
C LEU A 45 1.29 8.65 -27.97
N PRO A 46 0.36 8.03 -28.70
CA PRO A 46 -1.07 8.26 -28.49
C PRO A 46 -1.52 7.70 -27.13
N PRO A 47 -2.43 8.39 -26.42
CA PRO A 47 -2.94 7.90 -25.16
C PRO A 47 -3.73 6.60 -25.36
N GLY A 48 -3.31 5.52 -24.68
CA GLY A 48 -4.00 4.23 -24.68
C GLY A 48 -3.48 3.19 -25.69
N GLY A 49 -2.54 3.53 -26.56
CA GLY A 49 -1.96 2.60 -27.53
C GLY A 49 -0.44 2.73 -27.58
N SER A 50 0.27 1.92 -26.81
CA SER A 50 1.72 1.90 -26.84
C SER A 50 2.18 0.80 -27.79
N LEU A 51 3.01 1.15 -28.78
CA LEU A 51 3.82 0.21 -29.56
C LEU A 51 4.80 -0.62 -28.67
N PHE A 52 4.85 -0.31 -27.37
CA PHE A 52 5.73 -0.89 -26.36
C PHE A 52 4.98 -1.41 -25.12
N ALA A 53 3.64 -1.42 -25.09
CA ALA A 53 2.88 -2.03 -23.99
C ALA A 53 2.31 -3.38 -24.42
N PRO A 54 2.52 -4.45 -23.62
CA PRO A 54 1.78 -5.69 -23.81
C PRO A 54 0.28 -5.43 -23.62
N ASP A 55 -0.55 -5.99 -24.50
CA ASP A 55 -1.99 -5.98 -24.31
C ASP A 55 -2.35 -6.61 -22.95
N PRO A 56 -3.33 -6.05 -22.22
CA PRO A 56 -3.79 -6.64 -20.97
C PRO A 56 -4.31 -8.07 -21.22
N PRO A 57 -4.04 -9.04 -20.33
CA PRO A 57 -4.47 -10.41 -20.53
C PRO A 57 -6.00 -10.50 -20.57
N THR A 58 -6.54 -11.02 -21.68
CA THR A 58 -7.95 -11.35 -21.81
C THR A 58 -8.29 -12.51 -20.87
N ALA A 59 -9.20 -12.29 -19.92
CA ALA A 59 -9.69 -13.35 -19.03
C ALA A 59 -10.41 -14.42 -19.85
N THR A 60 -9.79 -15.60 -19.98
CA THR A 60 -10.42 -16.78 -20.57
C THR A 60 -11.17 -17.51 -19.44
N PRO A 61 -12.50 -17.68 -19.51
CA PRO A 61 -13.23 -18.39 -18.48
C PRO A 61 -12.84 -19.88 -18.47
N GLU A 62 -12.29 -20.35 -17.35
CA GLU A 62 -11.98 -21.76 -17.14
C GLU A 62 -13.30 -22.55 -16.87
N PRO A 63 -13.50 -23.74 -17.46
CA PRO A 63 -14.70 -24.55 -17.21
C PRO A 63 -14.77 -25.06 -15.76
N ILE A 64 -15.92 -24.86 -15.12
CA ILE A 64 -16.20 -25.33 -13.75
C ILE A 64 -16.16 -26.87 -13.69
N LYS A 65 -15.22 -27.44 -12.92
CA LYS A 65 -15.21 -28.86 -12.57
C LYS A 65 -16.08 -29.11 -11.33
N LEU A 66 -17.14 -29.91 -11.48
CA LEU A 66 -17.97 -30.36 -10.36
C LEU A 66 -17.20 -31.37 -9.49
N GLN A 67 -17.36 -31.28 -8.17
CA GLN A 67 -16.80 -32.25 -7.23
C GLN A 67 -17.60 -33.56 -7.25
N PRO A 68 -16.97 -34.71 -6.94
CA PRO A 68 -17.65 -36.00 -6.90
C PRO A 68 -18.72 -36.06 -5.79
N THR A 69 -19.91 -36.53 -6.15
CA THR A 69 -21.04 -36.77 -5.25
C THR A 69 -20.80 -38.05 -4.44
N TRP A 70 -20.98 -37.99 -3.11
CA TRP A 70 -20.82 -39.13 -2.21
C TRP A 70 -21.84 -40.25 -2.51
N THR A 71 -21.34 -41.48 -2.64
CA THR A 71 -22.13 -42.71 -2.72
C THR A 71 -22.56 -43.14 -1.31
N ALA A 72 -23.85 -43.42 -1.11
CA ALA A 72 -24.36 -43.92 0.17
C ALA A 72 -23.73 -45.29 0.52
N SER A 73 -23.24 -45.42 1.76
CA SER A 73 -22.66 -46.65 2.29
C SER A 73 -23.74 -47.69 2.58
N PRO A 74 -23.49 -49.00 2.39
CA PRO A 74 -24.47 -50.04 2.68
C PRO A 74 -24.81 -50.10 4.18
N THR A 75 -26.10 -50.22 4.48
CA THR A 75 -26.64 -50.41 5.82
C THR A 75 -26.38 -51.86 6.27
N LEU A 76 -25.63 -52.05 7.36
CA LEU A 76 -25.42 -53.37 7.96
C LEU A 76 -26.66 -53.82 8.74
N GLU A 77 -27.10 -55.06 8.50
CA GLU A 77 -28.20 -55.70 9.21
C GLU A 77 -27.71 -56.26 10.56
N MET A 78 -28.36 -55.87 11.66
CA MET A 78 -27.94 -56.25 13.01
C MET A 78 -28.39 -57.67 13.34
N THR A 79 -27.44 -58.53 13.74
CA THR A 79 -27.73 -59.87 14.26
C THR A 79 -28.10 -59.80 15.75
N PRO A 80 -29.20 -60.45 16.20
CA PRO A 80 -29.56 -60.46 17.61
C PRO A 80 -28.49 -61.21 18.42
N THR A 81 -27.94 -60.52 19.42
CA THR A 81 -26.93 -61.06 20.34
C THR A 81 -27.59 -61.36 21.69
N ASP A 82 -27.28 -62.52 22.26
CA ASP A 82 -27.82 -62.96 23.55
C ASP A 82 -27.38 -61.99 24.65
N THR A 83 -28.35 -61.34 25.27
CA THR A 83 -28.11 -60.23 26.20
C THR A 83 -28.13 -60.79 27.63
N PRO A 84 -27.04 -60.68 28.40
CA PRO A 84 -26.97 -61.24 29.74
C PRO A 84 -28.00 -60.60 30.67
N ARG A 85 -28.55 -61.40 31.58
CA ARG A 85 -29.53 -60.98 32.58
C ARG A 85 -28.92 -59.94 33.54
N PRO A 86 -29.65 -58.90 33.96
CA PRO A 86 -29.11 -57.86 34.84
C PRO A 86 -28.69 -58.44 36.19
N THR A 87 -27.43 -58.20 36.56
CA THR A 87 -26.87 -58.50 37.87
C THR A 87 -27.13 -57.33 38.82
N PHE A 88 -27.44 -57.61 40.08
CA PHE A 88 -27.62 -56.59 41.12
C PHE A 88 -26.41 -55.66 41.17
N THR A 89 -26.62 -54.41 40.77
CA THR A 89 -25.60 -53.37 40.78
C THR A 89 -25.63 -52.70 42.16
N PRO A 90 -24.48 -52.54 42.84
CA PRO A 90 -24.44 -51.83 44.12
C PRO A 90 -24.96 -50.40 43.96
N LEU A 91 -25.62 -49.89 45.01
CA LEU A 91 -26.08 -48.50 45.04
C LEU A 91 -24.88 -47.54 44.92
N PHE A 92 -24.96 -46.62 43.96
CA PHE A 92 -23.93 -45.62 43.72
C PHE A 92 -23.72 -44.80 44.99
N THR A 93 -22.45 -44.73 45.40
CA THR A 93 -22.01 -43.74 46.39
C THR A 93 -21.43 -42.59 45.57
N ASP A 94 -21.99 -41.38 45.70
CA ASP A 94 -21.49 -40.17 45.04
C ASP A 94 -20.11 -39.79 45.59
N THR A 95 -19.07 -40.47 45.13
CA THR A 95 -17.71 -39.98 45.24
C THR A 95 -17.50 -38.94 44.14
N PRO A 96 -17.21 -37.67 44.46
CA PRO A 96 -16.84 -36.69 43.44
C PRO A 96 -15.48 -37.10 42.85
N PHE A 97 -15.47 -37.58 41.61
CA PHE A 97 -14.25 -37.84 40.85
C PHE A 97 -14.21 -36.94 39.61
N SER A 98 -13.06 -36.32 39.36
CA SER A 98 -12.84 -35.56 38.13
C SER A 98 -12.39 -36.51 37.03
N LEU A 99 -13.23 -36.72 36.01
CA LEU A 99 -12.86 -37.45 34.79
C LEU A 99 -11.86 -36.68 33.91
N VAL A 100 -11.60 -35.41 34.24
CA VAL A 100 -10.62 -34.59 33.54
C VAL A 100 -9.32 -34.65 34.34
N PRO A 101 -8.26 -35.30 33.84
CA PRO A 101 -6.94 -35.16 34.44
C PRO A 101 -6.58 -33.66 34.44
N PRO A 102 -5.87 -33.14 35.45
CA PRO A 102 -5.39 -31.77 35.44
C PRO A 102 -4.58 -31.55 34.16
N THR A 103 -5.20 -30.87 33.20
CA THR A 103 -4.56 -30.58 31.92
C THR A 103 -3.51 -29.55 32.22
N ARG A 104 -2.25 -29.83 31.89
CA ARG A 104 -1.20 -28.80 31.91
C ARG A 104 -1.68 -27.68 31.00
N THR A 105 -2.17 -26.59 31.59
CA THR A 105 -2.47 -25.39 30.86
C THR A 105 -1.17 -24.98 30.19
N PRO A 106 -1.09 -24.89 28.85
CA PRO A 106 0.11 -24.43 28.20
C PRO A 106 0.45 -23.07 28.80
N LYS A 107 1.64 -22.95 29.40
CA LYS A 107 2.15 -21.66 29.84
C LYS A 107 2.12 -20.76 28.59
N PRO A 108 1.55 -19.54 28.66
CA PRO A 108 1.55 -18.65 27.50
C PRO A 108 2.98 -18.52 27.00
N THR A 109 3.24 -19.04 25.81
CA THR A 109 4.49 -18.83 25.09
C THR A 109 4.59 -17.34 24.85
N ASN A 110 5.75 -16.73 25.15
CA ASN A 110 5.97 -15.31 24.84
C ASN A 110 5.62 -15.08 23.37
N THR A 111 4.57 -14.29 23.12
CA THR A 111 4.20 -13.89 21.77
C THR A 111 5.43 -13.23 21.14
N PRO A 112 5.84 -13.64 19.92
CA PRO A 112 6.97 -13.00 19.24
C PRO A 112 6.72 -11.49 19.21
N LYS A 113 7.62 -10.72 19.84
CA LYS A 113 7.50 -9.27 19.85
C LYS A 113 7.65 -8.79 18.41
N ALA A 114 6.74 -7.94 17.93
CA ALA A 114 6.81 -7.40 16.58
C ALA A 114 8.21 -6.79 16.34
N PRO A 115 8.82 -6.98 15.16
CA PRO A 115 10.18 -6.51 14.90
C PRO A 115 10.32 -4.98 15.00
N PHE A 116 9.25 -4.23 14.74
CA PHE A 116 9.21 -2.78 14.85
C PHE A 116 8.14 -2.28 15.82
N THR A 117 8.33 -1.09 16.35
CA THR A 117 7.34 -0.37 17.18
C THR A 117 7.36 1.12 16.86
N ALA A 118 6.20 1.76 16.90
CA ALA A 118 6.12 3.21 16.78
C ALA A 118 6.58 3.87 18.07
N ILE A 119 7.63 4.67 17.98
CA ILE A 119 8.24 5.36 19.13
C ILE A 119 7.75 6.80 19.27
N SER A 120 7.18 7.38 18.21
CA SER A 120 6.55 8.69 18.26
C SER A 120 5.41 8.80 17.25
N VAL A 121 4.33 9.45 17.67
CA VAL A 121 3.21 9.87 16.83
C VAL A 121 2.91 11.31 17.22
N THR A 122 3.14 12.25 16.31
CA THR A 122 2.98 13.69 16.57
C THR A 122 2.20 14.35 15.45
N GLN A 123 1.36 15.32 15.79
CA GLN A 123 0.65 16.12 14.80
C GLN A 123 1.32 17.48 14.65
N VAL A 124 1.52 17.91 13.41
CA VAL A 124 2.15 19.18 13.06
C VAL A 124 1.42 19.81 11.88
N ALA A 125 1.77 21.07 11.57
CA ALA A 125 1.29 21.73 10.37
C ALA A 125 1.96 21.11 9.13
N SER A 126 1.18 20.84 8.08
CA SER A 126 1.67 20.34 6.80
C SER A 126 2.69 21.27 6.17
N THR A 127 2.58 22.58 6.41
CA THR A 127 3.47 23.61 5.87
C THR A 127 4.92 23.47 6.28
N LEU A 128 5.24 22.64 7.29
CA LEU A 128 6.61 22.28 7.64
C LEU A 128 7.32 21.47 6.55
N ILE A 129 6.55 20.69 5.78
CA ILE A 129 7.06 19.81 4.72
C ILE A 129 6.54 20.25 3.35
N HIS A 130 5.26 20.65 3.31
CA HIS A 130 4.53 21.08 2.12
C HIS A 130 3.97 22.50 2.30
N PRO A 131 4.82 23.55 2.24
CA PRO A 131 4.36 24.93 2.34
C PRO A 131 3.39 25.34 1.22
N GLU A 132 3.46 24.68 0.07
CA GLU A 132 2.65 24.97 -1.13
C GLU A 132 1.16 24.65 -1.00
N PHE A 133 0.78 23.76 -0.06
CA PHE A 133 -0.60 23.32 0.06
C PHE A 133 -1.36 23.99 1.21
N GLU A 134 -0.68 24.66 2.13
CA GLU A 134 -1.29 25.30 3.30
C GLU A 134 -2.32 24.38 4.00
N CYS A 135 -3.58 24.80 4.09
CA CYS A 135 -4.68 24.03 4.67
C CYS A 135 -5.49 23.23 3.64
N ASN A 136 -5.09 23.21 2.37
CA ASN A 136 -5.76 22.45 1.31
C ASN A 136 -5.18 21.03 1.16
N TRP A 137 -4.66 20.48 2.25
CA TRP A 137 -4.03 19.18 2.28
C TRP A 137 -4.01 18.60 3.68
N ALA A 138 -4.08 17.27 3.76
CA ALA A 138 -3.82 16.52 4.97
C ALA A 138 -3.11 15.22 4.64
N GLY A 139 -2.20 14.80 5.53
CA GLY A 139 -1.37 13.64 5.29
C GLY A 139 -0.83 12.96 6.53
N ILE A 140 -0.27 11.78 6.31
CA ILE A 140 0.41 10.97 7.31
C ILE A 140 1.77 10.63 6.73
N GLY A 141 2.83 11.12 7.34
CA GLY A 141 4.19 10.84 6.94
C GLY A 141 5.03 10.30 8.08
N GLY A 142 6.28 9.99 7.80
CA GLY A 142 7.16 9.50 8.84
C GLY A 142 8.40 8.78 8.37
N THR A 143 9.07 8.12 9.29
CA THR A 143 10.34 7.43 9.04
C THR A 143 10.39 6.06 9.70
N VAL A 144 11.20 5.18 9.14
CA VAL A 144 11.53 3.87 9.71
C VAL A 144 13.02 3.81 10.00
N VAL A 145 13.39 3.44 11.23
CA VAL A 145 14.79 3.35 11.65
C VAL A 145 15.11 2.02 12.35
N ASP A 146 16.39 1.66 12.36
CA ASP A 146 16.91 0.44 12.98
C ASP A 146 17.21 0.62 14.49
N GLU A 147 17.92 -0.37 15.06
CA GLU A 147 18.52 -0.38 16.40
C GLU A 147 19.16 0.96 16.80
N ASN A 148 19.98 1.42 15.88
CA ASN A 148 20.99 2.46 15.99
C ASN A 148 20.50 3.81 15.45
N ASN A 149 19.21 3.92 15.11
CA ASN A 149 18.58 5.06 14.45
C ASN A 149 19.03 5.30 12.99
N SER A 150 19.63 4.30 12.33
CA SER A 150 19.92 4.35 10.90
C SER A 150 18.64 4.18 10.09
N PRO A 151 18.50 4.85 8.93
CA PRO A 151 17.31 4.76 8.10
C PRO A 151 17.15 3.36 7.49
N VAL A 152 15.96 2.77 7.64
CA VAL A 152 15.59 1.51 7.00
C VAL A 152 14.73 1.80 5.78
N ILE A 153 15.24 1.47 4.60
CA ILE A 153 14.62 1.75 3.30
C ILE A 153 13.98 0.47 2.75
N GLY A 154 12.89 0.59 1.99
CA GLY A 154 12.24 -0.52 1.32
C GLY A 154 11.32 -1.36 2.23
N THR A 155 10.97 -0.84 3.42
CA THR A 155 9.94 -1.46 4.26
C THR A 155 8.56 -1.02 3.78
N VAL A 156 7.63 -1.95 3.67
CA VAL A 156 6.26 -1.64 3.26
C VAL A 156 5.51 -1.01 4.42
N VAL A 157 4.93 0.15 4.17
CA VAL A 157 4.03 0.85 5.09
C VAL A 157 2.64 0.82 4.49
N VAL A 158 1.65 0.44 5.29
CA VAL A 158 0.24 0.45 4.87
C VAL A 158 -0.55 1.41 5.74
N LEU A 159 -1.43 2.19 5.10
CA LEU A 159 -2.45 2.99 5.74
C LEU A 159 -3.80 2.34 5.45
N ARG A 160 -4.51 1.94 6.50
CA ARG A 160 -5.82 1.26 6.38
C ARG A 160 -6.83 1.83 7.36
N GLY A 161 -8.11 1.75 7.02
CA GLY A 161 -9.21 2.07 7.92
C GLY A 161 -10.32 2.85 7.22
N PHE A 162 -10.99 3.73 7.96
CA PHE A 162 -12.09 4.54 7.46
C PHE A 162 -11.85 6.02 7.74
N LEU A 163 -12.11 6.86 6.75
CA LEU A 163 -12.06 8.32 6.86
C LEU A 163 -13.30 8.93 6.21
N SER A 164 -14.04 9.75 6.96
CA SER A 164 -15.27 10.40 6.49
C SER A 164 -16.32 9.44 5.87
N GLY A 165 -16.40 8.20 6.35
CA GLY A 165 -17.32 7.17 5.85
C GLY A 165 -16.79 6.34 4.67
N SER A 166 -15.64 6.68 4.11
CA SER A 166 -15.00 5.95 3.01
C SER A 166 -13.87 5.05 3.53
N SER A 167 -13.72 3.86 2.94
CA SER A 167 -12.59 2.97 3.22
C SER A 167 -11.31 3.54 2.61
N VAL A 168 -10.26 3.64 3.40
CA VAL A 168 -8.91 4.04 2.97
C VAL A 168 -8.03 2.80 3.02
N GLU A 169 -7.42 2.47 1.89
CA GLU A 169 -6.35 1.47 1.80
C GLU A 169 -5.28 1.99 0.84
N GLN A 170 -4.13 2.36 1.41
CA GLN A 170 -2.97 2.84 0.66
C GLN A 170 -1.73 2.10 1.15
N GLN A 171 -0.76 1.94 0.25
CA GLN A 171 0.52 1.33 0.54
C GLN A 171 1.64 2.17 -0.05
N ASN A 172 2.71 2.35 0.70
CA ASN A 172 3.91 3.06 0.27
C ASN A 172 5.17 2.36 0.83
N LEU A 173 6.36 2.73 0.36
CA LEU A 173 7.62 2.19 0.85
C LEU A 173 8.40 3.25 1.62
N SER A 174 9.09 2.83 2.68
CA SER A 174 10.03 3.69 3.37
C SER A 174 11.19 4.08 2.44
N GLY A 175 11.49 5.38 2.43
CA GLY A 175 12.55 5.98 1.63
C GLY A 175 12.14 6.52 0.25
N ILE A 176 10.85 6.51 -0.09
CA ILE A 176 10.35 7.17 -1.31
C ILE A 176 10.23 8.69 -1.10
N ASN A 177 9.68 9.13 0.04
CA ASN A 177 9.44 10.53 0.32
C ASN A 177 10.62 11.14 1.11
N LYS A 178 11.64 11.61 0.39
CA LYS A 178 12.89 12.12 1.00
C LYS A 178 12.72 13.39 1.85
N GLU A 179 11.64 14.12 1.67
CA GLU A 179 11.27 15.29 2.49
C GLU A 179 11.17 14.94 3.98
N TYR A 180 10.82 13.70 4.31
CA TYR A 180 10.75 13.19 5.68
C TYR A 180 12.07 12.58 6.18
N GLY A 181 13.12 12.56 5.35
CA GLY A 181 14.41 11.92 5.60
C GLY A 181 14.68 10.71 4.71
N SER A 182 15.86 10.08 4.87
CA SER A 182 16.32 9.01 3.97
C SER A 182 15.39 7.79 3.90
N SER A 183 14.68 7.47 4.98
CA SER A 183 13.67 6.41 5.08
C SER A 183 12.23 6.94 5.14
N GLY A 184 12.01 8.15 4.63
CA GLY A 184 10.73 8.84 4.65
C GLY A 184 9.63 8.15 3.85
N PHE A 185 8.40 8.15 4.37
CA PHE A 185 7.19 7.73 3.66
C PHE A 185 6.08 8.76 3.87
N GLU A 186 5.09 8.76 2.97
CA GLU A 186 3.93 9.64 3.05
C GLU A 186 2.67 8.99 2.50
N PHE A 187 1.53 9.37 3.08
CA PHE A 187 0.19 9.11 2.58
C PHE A 187 -0.60 10.41 2.56
N VAL A 188 -1.20 10.73 1.42
CA VAL A 188 -2.15 11.83 1.31
C VAL A 188 -3.53 11.29 1.67
N ILE A 189 -4.18 11.91 2.65
CA ILE A 189 -5.50 11.46 3.13
C ILE A 189 -6.65 12.35 2.63
N GLY A 190 -6.34 13.53 2.10
CA GLY A 190 -7.33 14.40 1.47
C GLY A 190 -6.80 15.79 1.16
N ASN A 191 -7.65 16.59 0.52
CA ASN A 191 -7.37 17.97 0.11
C ASN A 191 -7.79 19.00 1.18
N ALA A 192 -8.04 18.55 2.41
CA ALA A 192 -8.34 19.39 3.57
C ALA A 192 -8.18 18.54 4.86
N PRO A 193 -7.96 19.16 6.02
CA PRO A 193 -7.96 18.48 7.31
C PRO A 193 -9.34 17.89 7.61
N ILE A 194 -9.38 16.59 7.87
CA ILE A 194 -10.61 15.85 8.20
C ILE A 194 -10.41 15.24 9.59
N ALA A 195 -11.34 15.47 10.50
CA ALA A 195 -11.29 14.83 11.82
C ALA A 195 -11.66 13.34 11.75
N SER A 196 -10.93 12.52 12.49
CA SER A 196 -11.22 11.11 12.70
C SER A 196 -10.66 10.66 14.04
N ASN A 197 -11.27 9.66 14.66
CA ASN A 197 -10.87 9.17 15.97
C ASN A 197 -10.60 7.67 15.92
N LYS A 198 -9.31 7.30 15.81
CA LYS A 198 -8.85 5.90 15.80
C LYS A 198 -9.50 5.00 14.74
N THR A 199 -10.01 5.61 13.67
CA THR A 199 -10.61 4.86 12.55
C THR A 199 -9.60 4.56 11.45
N LEU A 200 -8.45 5.24 11.45
CA LEU A 200 -7.31 4.99 10.58
C LEU A 200 -6.17 4.41 11.39
N TYR A 201 -5.37 3.55 10.78
CA TYR A 201 -4.12 3.09 11.36
C TYR A 201 -3.03 2.95 10.30
N VAL A 202 -1.79 3.15 10.75
CA VAL A 202 -0.59 2.86 9.97
C VAL A 202 0.10 1.63 10.54
N GLN A 203 0.67 0.81 9.67
CA GLN A 203 1.35 -0.42 10.08
C GLN A 203 2.49 -0.75 9.11
N LEU A 204 3.60 -1.29 9.63
CA LEU A 204 4.64 -1.88 8.81
C LEU A 204 4.27 -3.32 8.49
N VAL A 205 4.45 -3.72 7.24
CA VAL A 205 4.24 -5.09 6.76
C VAL A 205 5.42 -5.54 5.90
N ASP A 206 5.53 -6.83 5.65
CA ASP A 206 6.43 -7.37 4.63
C ASP A 206 5.77 -7.42 3.25
N LEU A 207 6.49 -7.97 2.26
CA LEU A 207 6.00 -8.13 0.88
C LEU A 207 4.79 -9.08 0.77
N ASN A 208 4.52 -9.89 1.80
CA ASN A 208 3.43 -10.84 1.87
C ASN A 208 2.27 -10.31 2.75
N ASN A 209 2.26 -9.01 3.08
CA ASN A 209 1.30 -8.37 3.99
C ASN A 209 1.34 -8.91 5.44
N ILE A 210 2.42 -9.57 5.86
CA ILE A 210 2.60 -10.02 7.24
C ILE A 210 3.00 -8.82 8.10
N PRO A 211 2.34 -8.58 9.24
CA PRO A 211 2.61 -7.41 10.07
C PRO A 211 3.99 -7.47 10.75
N LEU A 212 4.79 -6.43 10.52
CA LEU A 212 6.09 -6.19 11.15
C LEU A 212 6.00 -5.24 12.35
N SER A 213 4.89 -4.53 12.51
CA SER A 213 4.58 -3.71 13.69
C SER A 213 3.16 -3.97 14.19
N ALA A 214 2.86 -3.52 15.41
CA ALA A 214 1.47 -3.32 15.82
C ALA A 214 0.79 -2.23 14.95
N LYS A 215 -0.54 -2.23 14.92
CA LYS A 215 -1.31 -1.15 14.30
C LYS A 215 -1.16 0.12 15.13
N VAL A 216 -0.82 1.21 14.46
CA VAL A 216 -0.72 2.53 15.08
C VAL A 216 -2.00 3.28 14.74
N GLU A 217 -2.96 3.25 15.65
CA GLU A 217 -4.23 3.98 15.49
C GLU A 217 -4.00 5.49 15.52
N LEU A 218 -4.56 6.19 14.54
CA LEU A 218 -4.36 7.61 14.33
C LEU A 218 -5.64 8.37 14.64
N THR A 219 -5.48 9.55 15.21
CA THR A 219 -6.53 10.56 15.34
C THR A 219 -6.13 11.71 14.44
N THR A 220 -7.01 12.13 13.53
CA THR A 220 -6.79 13.29 12.66
C THR A 220 -7.64 14.47 13.15
N SER A 221 -7.26 15.69 12.81
CA SER A 221 -7.92 16.92 13.25
C SER A 221 -8.43 17.73 12.07
N VAL A 222 -9.39 18.62 12.31
CA VAL A 222 -9.80 19.69 11.37
C VAL A 222 -8.92 20.94 11.46
N ASP A 223 -8.02 20.98 12.45
CA ASP A 223 -7.11 22.09 12.68
C ASP A 223 -5.96 22.07 11.66
N CYS A 224 -5.82 23.16 10.88
CA CYS A 224 -4.75 23.35 9.90
C CYS A 224 -3.34 23.29 10.52
N SER A 225 -3.19 23.55 11.82
CA SER A 225 -1.91 23.43 12.52
C SER A 225 -1.54 21.99 12.89
N LYS A 226 -2.43 21.02 12.63
CA LYS A 226 -2.33 19.60 13.01
C LYS A 226 -2.78 18.66 11.89
N ASN A 227 -2.64 19.10 10.65
CA ASN A 227 -3.09 18.37 9.45
C ASN A 227 -2.05 17.40 8.88
N LEU A 228 -0.85 17.34 9.44
CA LEU A 228 0.17 16.33 9.14
C LEU A 228 0.47 15.48 10.38
N ILE A 229 0.30 14.17 10.28
CA ILE A 229 0.70 13.22 11.34
C ILE A 229 2.07 12.62 11.00
N LEU A 230 3.03 12.77 11.88
CA LEU A 230 4.36 12.18 11.78
C LEU A 230 4.47 10.93 12.66
N VAL A 231 4.78 9.79 12.05
CA VAL A 231 4.96 8.52 12.74
C VAL A 231 6.41 8.06 12.59
N ARG A 232 7.09 7.75 13.70
CA ARG A 232 8.44 7.17 13.66
C ARG A 232 8.42 5.75 14.16
N PHE A 233 8.82 4.82 13.29
CA PHE A 233 9.01 3.41 13.64
C PHE A 233 10.47 3.14 13.95
N LYS A 234 10.71 2.33 14.98
CA LYS A 234 12.03 1.85 15.36
C LYS A 234 12.03 0.34 15.51
N LYS A 235 13.09 -0.30 15.02
CA LYS A 235 13.35 -1.73 15.21
C LYS A 235 13.60 -2.01 16.69
N ASN A 236 13.03 -3.09 17.23
CA ASN A 236 13.07 -3.39 18.66
C ASN A 236 14.38 -4.02 19.13
N ARG A 237 14.95 -4.91 18.30
CA ARG A 237 16.20 -5.65 18.48
C ARG A 237 16.78 -6.08 17.11
#